data_AF-A0AAC8XKZ7-F1
#
_entry.id   AF-A0AAC8XKZ7-F1
#
_cell.length_a   1.000
_cell.length_b   1.000
_cell.length_c   1.000
_cell.angle_alpha   90.00
_cell.angle_beta   90.00
_cell.angle_gamma   90.00
#
_symmetry.space_group_name_H-M   'P 1'
#
loop_
_entity.id
_entity.type
_entity.pdbx_description
1 polymer ?
#
loop_
_entity_poly.entity_id
_entity_poly.type
_entity_poly.pdbx_seq_one_letter_code
_entity_poly.pdbx_strand_id
1 'polypeptide(L)'
;MKKIILMVLAIATFNANAAIIEISTDKSIYQVGETITATVSFSNEDAFLGSVPFPQPFDVYNTTIGFNDSLLSFIGASTLNPFGSVSSLGNPVLEMFLPPFLPRGILEIGSLAYLEEIDLFYQLQTPVIGLYTVQFIAQSVGDITIDGLSGSYIFQGSKGGQLTPIQVSSASFSIAEVPAPGTFALSLLALGGMFFARKRVKS
;
A
#
# COMPACT_ATOMS: atom_id res chain seq x y z
N MET A 1 31.83 14.34 -49.04
CA MET A 1 31.81 12.95 -48.55
C MET A 1 31.31 12.96 -47.11
N LYS A 2 30.37 12.06 -46.80
CA LYS A 2 29.36 12.18 -45.73
C LYS A 2 30.00 12.09 -44.34
N LYS A 3 29.61 13.00 -43.44
CA LYS A 3 30.01 13.04 -42.03
C LYS A 3 29.32 11.88 -41.29
N ILE A 4 30.11 10.94 -40.78
CA ILE A 4 29.62 9.88 -39.89
C ILE A 4 29.48 10.52 -38.51
N ILE A 5 28.26 10.93 -38.17
CA ILE A 5 27.89 11.24 -36.79
C ILE A 5 27.66 9.88 -36.13
N LEU A 6 28.67 9.38 -35.42
CA LEU A 6 28.51 8.24 -34.54
C LEU A 6 27.67 8.72 -33.36
N MET A 7 26.38 8.44 -33.42
CA MET A 7 25.43 8.60 -32.33
C MET A 7 25.89 7.64 -31.22
N VAL A 8 26.68 8.15 -30.28
CA VAL A 8 26.93 7.46 -29.01
C VAL A 8 25.58 7.43 -28.32
N LEU A 9 24.89 6.31 -28.50
CA LEU A 9 23.71 5.92 -27.76
C LEU A 9 24.15 5.95 -26.29
N ALA A 10 23.77 7.02 -25.58
CA ALA A 10 23.78 7.00 -24.13
C ALA A 10 22.85 5.85 -23.76
N ILE A 11 23.44 4.71 -23.42
CA ILE A 11 22.77 3.68 -22.65
C ILE A 11 22.51 4.37 -21.33
N ALA A 12 21.35 5.03 -21.22
CA ALA A 12 20.76 5.31 -19.94
C ALA A 12 20.57 3.93 -19.31
N THR A 13 21.52 3.54 -18.46
CA THR A 13 21.35 2.43 -17.55
C THR A 13 20.22 2.84 -16.63
N PHE A 14 18.98 2.56 -17.03
CA PHE A 14 17.91 2.40 -16.06
C PHE A 14 18.42 1.26 -15.17
N ASN A 15 18.85 1.59 -13.96
CA ASN A 15 18.84 0.62 -12.87
C ASN A 15 17.36 0.32 -12.61
N ALA A 16 16.73 -0.41 -13.53
CA ALA A 16 15.43 -1.00 -13.31
C ALA A 16 15.68 -2.07 -12.25
N ASN A 17 15.39 -1.73 -10.99
CA ASN A 17 15.32 -2.74 -9.96
C ASN A 17 14.28 -3.76 -10.41
N ALA A 18 14.68 -5.03 -10.48
CA ALA A 18 13.88 -6.14 -10.99
C ALA A 18 12.56 -6.38 -10.23
N ALA A 19 12.43 -5.77 -9.05
CA ALA A 19 11.23 -5.79 -8.25
C ALA A 19 10.93 -4.37 -7.76
N ILE A 20 9.66 -4.12 -7.45
CA ILE A 20 9.19 -2.90 -6.78
C ILE A 20 8.28 -3.27 -5.61
N ILE A 21 8.20 -2.41 -4.61
CA ILE A 21 7.17 -2.50 -3.58
C ILE A 21 6.01 -1.61 -3.98
N GLU A 22 4.83 -2.18 -4.05
CA GLU A 22 3.62 -1.47 -4.48
C GLU A 22 2.70 -1.20 -3.31
N ILE A 23 2.21 0.03 -3.23
CA ILE A 23 1.12 0.39 -2.32
C ILE A 23 -0.15 0.50 -3.16
N SER A 24 -1.19 -0.20 -2.73
CA SER A 24 -2.51 -0.15 -3.33
C SER A 24 -3.57 0.04 -2.25
N THR A 25 -4.72 0.59 -2.63
CA THR A 25 -5.86 0.75 -1.72
C THR A 25 -7.09 0.12 -2.35
N ASP A 26 -8.06 -0.28 -1.55
CA ASP A 26 -9.24 -1.01 -2.04
C ASP A 26 -10.20 -0.11 -2.85
N LYS A 27 -10.17 1.20 -2.61
CA LYS A 27 -10.99 2.22 -3.29
C LYS A 27 -10.16 3.46 -3.63
N SER A 28 -10.60 4.18 -4.65
CA SER A 28 -10.06 5.50 -4.99
C SER A 28 -10.73 6.65 -4.25
N ILE A 29 -11.90 6.41 -3.62
CA ILE A 29 -12.67 7.42 -2.87
C ILE A 29 -13.20 6.80 -1.58
N TYR A 30 -12.98 7.48 -0.46
CA TYR A 30 -13.49 7.13 0.88
C TYR A 30 -14.32 8.26 1.45
N GLN A 31 -15.13 7.97 2.46
CA GLN A 31 -15.84 8.99 3.23
C GLN A 31 -15.11 9.29 4.55
N VAL A 32 -15.29 10.51 5.07
CA VAL A 32 -14.81 10.85 6.43
C VAL A 32 -15.37 9.85 7.45
N GLY A 33 -14.49 9.31 8.30
CA GLY A 33 -14.80 8.28 9.29
C GLY A 33 -14.70 6.84 8.76
N GLU A 34 -14.51 6.64 7.45
CA GLU A 34 -14.32 5.32 6.86
C GLU A 34 -12.93 4.76 7.17
N THR A 35 -12.84 3.43 7.28
CA THR A 35 -11.56 2.72 7.38
C THR A 35 -10.99 2.50 5.99
N ILE A 36 -9.78 3.00 5.78
CA ILE A 36 -8.98 2.82 4.56
C ILE A 36 -8.03 1.65 4.80
N THR A 37 -8.00 0.68 3.88
CA THR A 37 -7.02 -0.41 3.93
C THR A 37 -6.07 -0.27 2.76
N ALA A 38 -4.79 -0.03 3.06
CA ALA A 38 -3.75 -0.08 2.05
C ALA A 38 -3.00 -1.42 2.13
N THR A 39 -2.87 -2.07 0.98
CA THR A 39 -2.10 -3.30 0.82
C THR A 39 -0.74 -2.95 0.25
N VAL A 40 0.30 -3.42 0.92
CA VAL A 40 1.69 -3.29 0.47
C VAL A 40 2.17 -4.63 -0.04
N SER A 41 2.65 -4.67 -1.27
CA SER A 41 3.02 -5.88 -2.00
C SER A 41 4.43 -5.78 -2.57
N PHE A 42 5.12 -6.91 -2.68
CA PHE A 42 6.37 -7.05 -3.40
C PHE A 42 6.06 -7.56 -4.81
N SER A 43 6.33 -6.75 -5.82
CA SER A 43 6.04 -7.03 -7.23
C SER A 43 7.32 -7.45 -7.94
N ASN A 44 7.30 -8.67 -8.45
CA ASN A 44 8.29 -9.27 -9.35
C ASN A 44 7.74 -9.36 -10.79
N GLU A 45 6.67 -8.64 -11.14
CA GLU A 45 5.98 -8.79 -12.43
C GLU A 45 6.92 -8.69 -13.64
N ASP A 46 7.90 -7.79 -13.59
CA ASP A 46 8.92 -7.64 -14.63
C ASP A 46 9.69 -8.94 -14.93
N ALA A 47 9.89 -9.80 -13.92
CA ALA A 47 10.54 -11.09 -14.11
C ALA A 47 9.65 -12.09 -14.86
N PHE A 48 8.34 -12.05 -14.59
CA PHE A 48 7.35 -12.91 -15.24
C PHE A 48 7.02 -12.44 -16.66
N LEU A 49 7.20 -11.15 -16.95
CA LEU A 49 7.11 -10.58 -18.29
C LEU A 49 8.39 -10.77 -19.12
N GLY A 50 9.47 -11.28 -18.52
CA GLY A 50 10.76 -11.52 -19.17
C GLY A 50 11.63 -10.27 -19.33
N SER A 51 11.25 -9.16 -18.68
CA SER A 51 12.03 -7.91 -18.63
C SER A 51 13.29 -8.04 -17.78
N VAL A 52 13.25 -8.93 -16.77
CA VAL A 52 14.40 -9.29 -15.93
C VAL A 52 14.53 -10.82 -15.82
N PRO A 53 15.75 -11.36 -15.62
CA PRO A 53 16.02 -12.79 -15.83
C PRO A 53 15.45 -13.75 -14.78
N PHE A 54 15.15 -13.27 -13.57
CA PHE A 54 14.58 -14.11 -12.50
C PHE A 54 13.82 -13.26 -11.45
N PRO A 55 12.77 -13.81 -10.83
CA PRO A 55 12.12 -13.20 -9.66
C PRO A 55 13.12 -13.06 -8.51
N GLN A 56 13.02 -11.98 -7.74
CA GLN A 56 13.86 -11.73 -6.57
C GLN A 56 13.21 -12.34 -5.32
N PRO A 57 13.76 -13.43 -4.76
CA PRO A 57 13.29 -13.96 -3.49
C PRO A 57 13.81 -13.10 -2.33
N PHE A 58 13.14 -13.18 -1.18
CA PHE A 58 13.53 -12.45 0.03
C PHE A 58 13.13 -13.22 1.30
N ASP A 59 13.92 -13.08 2.35
CA ASP A 59 13.63 -13.57 3.70
C ASP A 59 13.53 -12.44 4.74
N VAL A 60 13.85 -11.21 4.33
CA VAL A 60 13.71 -9.98 5.12
C VAL A 60 13.21 -8.86 4.22
N TYR A 61 12.31 -8.03 4.72
CA TYR A 61 11.95 -6.76 4.08
C TYR A 61 11.83 -5.64 5.12
N ASN A 62 12.07 -4.42 4.67
CA ASN A 62 11.81 -3.20 5.44
C ASN A 62 11.27 -2.12 4.51
N THR A 63 10.22 -1.44 4.95
CA THR A 63 9.54 -0.38 4.24
C THR A 63 9.33 0.83 5.14
N THR A 64 9.40 1.99 4.53
CA THR A 64 9.06 3.27 5.15
C THR A 64 8.04 3.95 4.26
N ILE A 65 6.87 4.22 4.81
CA ILE A 65 5.79 4.93 4.11
C ILE A 65 5.44 6.22 4.85
N GLY A 66 5.10 7.26 4.10
CA GLY A 66 4.66 8.56 4.59
C GLY A 66 3.16 8.73 4.42
N PHE A 67 2.54 9.47 5.33
CA PHE A 67 1.14 9.86 5.23
C PHE A 67 0.88 11.17 5.98
N ASN A 68 -0.17 11.89 5.58
CA ASN A 68 -0.59 13.11 6.27
C ASN A 68 -1.40 12.77 7.53
N ASP A 69 -0.80 12.94 8.71
CA ASP A 69 -1.41 12.65 10.02
C ASP A 69 -2.57 13.59 10.42
N SER A 70 -2.76 14.69 9.68
CA SER A 70 -3.91 15.59 9.84
C SER A 70 -5.14 15.13 9.05
N LEU A 71 -4.95 14.22 8.08
CA LEU A 71 -6.01 13.71 7.22
C LEU A 71 -6.29 12.23 7.48
N LEU A 72 -5.29 11.47 7.97
CA LEU A 72 -5.39 10.05 8.27
C LEU A 72 -4.97 9.74 9.71
N SER A 73 -5.72 8.87 10.38
CA SER A 73 -5.32 8.26 11.66
C SER A 73 -4.86 6.82 11.44
N PHE A 74 -3.65 6.46 11.83
CA PHE A 74 -3.24 5.04 11.83
C PHE A 74 -4.03 4.22 12.86
N ILE A 75 -4.45 3.01 12.48
CA ILE A 75 -5.15 2.05 13.34
C ILE A 75 -4.24 0.87 13.69
N GLY A 76 -3.62 0.27 12.67
CA GLY A 76 -2.89 -0.98 12.83
C GLY A 76 -2.32 -1.49 11.51
N ALA A 77 -1.47 -2.51 11.63
CA ALA A 77 -0.90 -3.23 10.50
C ALA A 77 -0.97 -4.74 10.75
N SER A 78 -1.09 -5.52 9.69
CA SER A 78 -1.09 -6.99 9.78
C SER A 78 -0.36 -7.61 8.59
N THR A 79 0.42 -8.66 8.85
CA THR A 79 1.15 -9.39 7.80
C THR A 79 0.19 -10.20 6.91
N LEU A 80 0.59 -10.39 5.66
CA LEU A 80 -0.07 -11.24 4.67
C LEU A 80 0.68 -12.57 4.45
N ASN A 81 1.56 -12.96 5.36
CA ASN A 81 2.40 -14.17 5.28
C ASN A 81 3.25 -14.24 3.99
N PRO A 82 4.10 -13.23 3.72
CA PRO A 82 4.83 -13.10 2.45
C PRO A 82 5.86 -14.22 2.19
N PHE A 83 6.20 -15.00 3.21
CA PHE A 83 7.21 -16.05 3.12
C PHE A 83 6.64 -17.41 2.71
N GLY A 84 5.32 -17.55 2.56
CA GLY A 84 4.67 -18.78 2.13
C GLY A 84 4.51 -19.82 3.24
N SER A 85 4.66 -21.12 2.93
CA SER A 85 4.38 -22.23 3.86
C SER A 85 5.52 -23.25 3.97
N VAL A 86 5.79 -23.76 5.18
CA VAL A 86 6.94 -24.65 5.44
C VAL A 86 6.61 -26.16 5.36
N SER A 87 5.38 -26.52 5.02
CA SER A 87 4.95 -27.93 5.05
C SER A 87 3.91 -28.25 3.99
N SER A 88 3.83 -29.52 3.59
CA SER A 88 2.77 -30.05 2.72
C SER A 88 1.36 -29.90 3.30
N LEU A 89 1.26 -29.61 4.60
CA LEU A 89 0.02 -29.30 5.30
C LEU A 89 -0.41 -27.83 5.14
N GLY A 90 0.43 -26.98 4.54
CA GLY A 90 0.14 -25.57 4.27
C GLY A 90 0.31 -24.64 5.47
N ASN A 91 1.04 -25.06 6.52
CA ASN A 91 1.31 -24.18 7.66
C ASN A 91 2.16 -22.98 7.23
N PRO A 92 1.74 -21.74 7.50
CA PRO A 92 2.51 -20.55 7.12
C PRO A 92 3.88 -20.55 7.79
N VAL A 93 4.86 -20.03 7.08
CA VAL A 93 6.17 -19.69 7.65
C VAL A 93 5.96 -18.82 8.89
N LEU A 94 6.68 -19.15 9.96
CA LEU A 94 6.71 -18.30 11.14
C LEU A 94 7.45 -17.01 10.81
N GLU A 95 6.79 -15.89 11.02
CA GLU A 95 7.29 -14.56 10.72
C GLU A 95 7.49 -13.76 12.00
N MET A 96 8.59 -13.01 12.07
CA MET A 96 8.78 -11.96 13.07
C MET A 96 8.42 -10.60 12.47
N PHE A 97 7.12 -10.30 12.52
CA PHE A 97 6.58 -9.01 12.11
C PHE A 97 6.90 -7.96 13.16
N LEU A 98 7.75 -6.98 12.83
CA LEU A 98 8.20 -5.98 13.78
C LEU A 98 7.04 -5.02 14.11
N PRO A 99 6.92 -4.57 15.37
CA PRO A 99 5.92 -3.57 15.74
C PRO A 99 6.10 -2.31 14.88
N PRO A 100 5.02 -1.81 14.23
CA PRO A 100 5.12 -0.64 13.37
C PRO A 100 5.61 0.57 14.18
N PHE A 101 6.68 1.22 13.71
CA PHE A 101 7.23 2.42 14.35
C PHE A 101 6.64 3.67 13.71
N LEU A 102 6.02 4.53 14.53
CA LEU A 102 5.19 5.66 14.09
C LEU A 102 5.72 7.02 14.58
N PRO A 103 6.83 7.52 14.03
CA PRO A 103 7.14 8.94 14.15
C PRO A 103 6.16 9.73 13.26
N ARG A 104 5.42 10.69 13.84
CA ARG A 104 4.32 11.48 13.20
C ARG A 104 4.36 11.52 11.66
N GLY A 105 3.34 10.93 11.03
CA GLY A 105 3.17 10.93 9.57
C GLY A 105 4.13 10.00 8.80
N ILE A 106 4.92 9.19 9.50
CA ILE A 106 5.81 8.17 8.92
C ILE A 106 5.50 6.85 9.60
N LEU A 107 5.59 5.77 8.84
CA LEU A 107 5.41 4.40 9.30
C LEU A 107 6.52 3.52 8.77
N GLU A 108 7.33 2.99 9.69
CA GLU A 108 8.36 2.00 9.41
C GLU A 108 7.84 0.61 9.76
N ILE A 109 7.85 -0.28 8.77
CA ILE A 109 7.40 -1.67 8.93
C ILE A 109 8.48 -2.57 8.36
N GLY A 110 8.91 -3.52 9.17
CA GLY A 110 9.87 -4.54 8.75
C GLY A 110 9.42 -5.91 9.20
N SER A 111 9.92 -6.91 8.50
CA SER A 111 9.71 -8.28 8.89
C SER A 111 10.80 -9.20 8.40
N LEU A 112 10.93 -10.33 9.06
CA LEU A 112 11.86 -11.40 8.71
C LEU A 112 11.23 -12.77 8.93
N ALA A 113 11.60 -13.70 8.07
CA ALA A 113 11.29 -15.12 8.22
C ALA A 113 12.05 -15.70 9.42
N TYR A 114 11.34 -16.36 10.33
CA TYR A 114 11.95 -17.01 11.49
C TYR A 114 12.80 -18.19 11.03
N LEU A 115 14.01 -18.32 11.57
CA LEU A 115 14.99 -19.36 11.19
C LEU A 115 15.31 -19.39 9.69
N GLU A 116 15.05 -18.30 8.95
CA GLU A 116 15.26 -18.20 7.49
C GLU A 116 14.46 -19.20 6.66
N GLU A 117 13.40 -19.77 7.23
CA GLU A 117 12.55 -20.69 6.49
C GLU A 117 11.64 -19.88 5.57
N ILE A 118 11.80 -20.05 4.26
CA ILE A 118 10.88 -19.49 3.27
C ILE A 118 10.43 -20.59 2.32
N ASP A 119 9.23 -20.45 1.78
CA ASP A 119 8.76 -21.24 0.66
C ASP A 119 9.28 -20.60 -0.65
N LEU A 120 10.48 -21.03 -1.05
CA LEU A 120 11.12 -20.51 -2.25
C LEU A 120 10.29 -20.82 -3.52
N PHE A 121 9.57 -21.94 -3.55
CA PHE A 121 8.72 -22.27 -4.70
C PHE A 121 7.54 -21.30 -4.81
N TYR A 122 6.89 -21.00 -3.68
CA TYR A 122 5.85 -19.97 -3.61
C TYR A 122 6.37 -18.63 -4.14
N GLN A 123 7.50 -18.13 -3.65
CA GLN A 123 8.01 -16.82 -4.07
C GLN A 123 8.44 -16.78 -5.55
N LEU A 124 9.03 -17.86 -6.07
CA LEU A 124 9.48 -17.93 -7.47
C LEU A 124 8.33 -18.11 -8.48
N GLN A 125 7.14 -18.50 -8.02
CA GLN A 125 5.96 -18.72 -8.88
C GLN A 125 4.88 -17.64 -8.70
N THR A 126 5.07 -16.71 -7.76
CA THR A 126 4.09 -15.67 -7.44
C THR A 126 4.59 -14.32 -7.95
N PRO A 127 3.95 -13.72 -8.97
CA PRO A 127 4.38 -12.42 -9.52
C PRO A 127 4.28 -11.28 -8.53
N VAL A 128 3.23 -11.27 -7.70
CA VAL A 128 2.98 -10.23 -6.70
C VAL A 128 2.68 -10.89 -5.36
N ILE A 129 3.54 -10.63 -4.38
CA ILE A 129 3.47 -11.19 -3.04
C ILE A 129 2.96 -10.12 -2.08
N GLY A 130 1.82 -10.32 -1.43
CA GLY A 130 1.35 -9.42 -0.39
C GLY A 130 2.28 -9.46 0.82
N LEU A 131 2.82 -8.30 1.23
CA LEU A 131 3.67 -8.19 2.41
C LEU A 131 2.83 -7.99 3.66
N TYR A 132 2.07 -6.91 3.69
CA TYR A 132 1.24 -6.53 4.83
C TYR A 132 0.12 -5.58 4.41
N THR A 133 -0.85 -5.41 5.30
CA THR A 133 -1.86 -4.36 5.20
C THR A 133 -1.63 -3.33 6.30
N VAL A 134 -1.93 -2.07 5.98
CA VAL A 134 -2.03 -0.97 6.94
C VAL A 134 -3.44 -0.40 6.89
N GLN A 135 -3.97 -0.07 8.07
CA GLN A 135 -5.32 0.47 8.21
C GLN A 135 -5.27 1.88 8.77
N PHE A 136 -6.05 2.76 8.16
CA PHE A 136 -6.21 4.15 8.57
C PHE A 136 -7.70 4.52 8.74
N ILE A 137 -7.99 5.53 9.54
CA ILE A 137 -9.30 6.21 9.56
C ILE A 137 -9.16 7.52 8.79
N ALA A 138 -10.08 7.77 7.86
CA ALA A 138 -10.23 9.04 7.18
C ALA A 138 -10.70 10.12 8.18
N GLN A 139 -9.86 11.09 8.54
CA GLN A 139 -10.21 12.13 9.51
C GLN A 139 -10.90 13.33 8.88
N SER A 140 -10.49 13.72 7.67
CA SER A 140 -10.98 14.94 7.02
C SER A 140 -10.91 14.85 5.50
N VAL A 141 -11.69 15.71 4.84
CA VAL A 141 -11.85 15.78 3.39
C VAL A 141 -10.56 16.27 2.74
N GLY A 142 -10.16 15.64 1.64
CA GLY A 142 -9.00 16.07 0.87
C GLY A 142 -8.48 14.97 -0.04
N ASP A 143 -7.58 15.35 -0.94
CA ASP A 143 -6.80 14.41 -1.73
C ASP A 143 -5.61 13.94 -0.89
N ILE A 144 -5.40 12.63 -0.88
CA ILE A 144 -4.44 11.94 -0.03
C ILE A 144 -3.49 11.14 -0.90
N THR A 145 -2.25 11.12 -0.46
CA THR A 145 -1.24 10.18 -0.95
C THR A 145 -0.63 9.45 0.25
N ILE A 146 -0.51 8.13 0.13
CA ILE A 146 0.40 7.33 0.95
C ILE A 146 1.71 7.24 0.17
N ASP A 147 2.73 7.91 0.67
CA ASP A 147 4.00 8.07 0.00
C ASP A 147 4.93 6.89 0.25
N GLY A 148 5.43 6.25 -0.81
CA GLY A 148 6.53 5.30 -0.72
C GLY A 148 7.85 6.03 -0.51
N LEU A 149 8.39 6.04 0.72
CA LEU A 149 9.61 6.79 1.03
C LEU A 149 10.88 5.97 0.78
N SER A 150 10.94 4.75 1.32
CA SER A 150 12.05 3.83 1.10
C SER A 150 11.65 2.39 1.30
N GLY A 151 12.32 1.49 0.58
CA GLY A 151 12.16 0.05 0.72
C GLY A 151 13.50 -0.65 0.61
N SER A 152 13.63 -1.79 1.28
CA SER A 152 14.75 -2.71 1.10
C SER A 152 14.32 -4.14 1.36
N TYR A 153 15.03 -5.08 0.74
CA TYR A 153 14.91 -6.49 1.06
C TYR A 153 16.29 -7.14 1.18
N ILE A 154 16.31 -8.29 1.83
CA ILE A 154 17.49 -9.16 1.93
C ILE A 154 17.04 -10.58 1.56
N PHE A 155 17.95 -11.32 0.93
CA PHE A 155 17.83 -12.75 0.76
C PHE A 155 19.03 -13.42 1.45
N GLN A 156 18.76 -14.43 2.26
CA GLN A 156 19.73 -15.12 3.12
C GLN A 156 20.42 -14.17 4.11
N GLY A 157 19.66 -13.28 4.75
CA GLY A 157 20.22 -12.18 5.54
C GLY A 157 21.18 -12.59 6.66
N SER A 158 20.84 -13.63 7.40
CA SER A 158 21.67 -14.24 8.46
C SER A 158 22.93 -14.97 7.94
N LYS A 159 22.97 -15.31 6.64
CA LYS A 159 24.17 -15.88 5.97
C LYS A 159 25.04 -14.79 5.33
N GLY A 160 24.78 -13.52 5.66
CA GLY A 160 25.49 -12.38 5.09
C GLY A 160 24.87 -11.86 3.80
N GLY A 161 23.56 -12.11 3.59
CA GLY A 161 22.79 -11.56 2.49
C GLY A 161 22.95 -10.04 2.36
N GLN A 162 22.97 -9.55 1.13
CA GLN A 162 23.15 -8.13 0.85
C GLN A 162 21.82 -7.38 0.96
N LEU A 163 21.83 -6.25 1.68
CA LEU A 163 20.72 -5.31 1.66
C LEU A 163 20.59 -4.71 0.26
N THR A 164 19.43 -4.95 -0.35
CA THR A 164 19.11 -4.48 -1.69
C THR A 164 18.03 -3.40 -1.60
N PRO A 165 18.36 -2.13 -1.87
CA PRO A 165 17.36 -1.07 -1.93
C PRO A 165 16.36 -1.35 -3.05
N ILE A 166 15.08 -1.09 -2.79
CA ILE A 166 13.99 -1.30 -3.74
C ILE A 166 13.08 -0.06 -3.78
N GLN A 167 12.55 0.23 -4.96
CA GLN A 167 11.64 1.36 -5.12
C GLN A 167 10.29 1.02 -4.46
N VAL A 168 9.68 2.01 -3.81
CA VAL A 168 8.32 1.91 -3.28
C VAL A 168 7.42 2.86 -4.06
N SER A 169 6.30 2.37 -4.60
CA SER A 169 5.31 3.20 -5.27
C SER A 169 4.38 3.87 -4.26
N SER A 170 3.84 5.03 -4.62
CA SER A 170 2.84 5.75 -3.82
C SER A 170 1.43 5.41 -4.28
N ALA A 171 0.46 5.42 -3.36
CA ALA A 171 -0.96 5.29 -3.66
C ALA A 171 -1.68 6.61 -3.42
N SER A 172 -2.55 7.04 -4.34
CA SER A 172 -3.35 8.26 -4.17
C SER A 172 -4.85 7.96 -4.22
N PHE A 173 -5.61 8.65 -3.38
CA PHE A 173 -7.07 8.54 -3.27
C PHE A 173 -7.66 9.83 -2.70
N SER A 174 -8.98 9.98 -2.73
CA SER A 174 -9.67 11.15 -2.19
C SER A 174 -10.58 10.77 -1.02
N ILE A 175 -10.70 11.67 -0.04
CA ILE A 175 -11.69 11.59 1.04
C ILE A 175 -12.78 12.62 0.78
N ALA A 176 -14.02 12.16 0.68
CA ALA A 176 -15.21 12.96 0.48
C ALA A 176 -16.03 13.13 1.77
N GLU A 177 -16.88 14.15 1.81
CA GLU A 177 -17.86 14.30 2.89
C GLU A 177 -18.87 13.14 2.88
N VAL A 178 -19.28 12.71 4.07
CA VAL A 178 -20.45 11.85 4.21
C VAL A 178 -21.68 12.68 3.79
N PRO A 179 -22.46 12.26 2.79
CA PRO A 179 -23.69 12.95 2.45
C PRO A 179 -24.57 13.05 3.69
N ALA A 180 -24.93 14.28 4.08
CA ALA A 180 -25.73 14.49 5.29
C ALA A 180 -26.97 13.58 5.26
N PRO A 181 -27.25 12.80 6.34
CA PRO A 181 -28.53 12.14 6.47
C PRO A 181 -29.62 13.19 6.24
N GLY A 182 -30.71 12.84 5.55
CA GLY A 182 -31.72 13.74 4.97
C GLY A 182 -32.42 14.75 5.91
N THR A 183 -31.89 15.02 7.09
CA THR A 183 -32.16 16.11 8.02
C THR A 183 -32.44 17.46 7.35
N PHE A 184 -31.74 17.81 6.26
CA PHE A 184 -32.03 19.05 5.51
C PHE A 184 -33.33 18.96 4.70
N ALA A 185 -33.59 17.82 4.05
CA ALA A 185 -34.84 17.59 3.34
C ALA A 185 -36.02 17.46 4.33
N LEU A 186 -35.80 16.83 5.48
CA LEU A 186 -36.77 16.72 6.56
C LEU A 186 -37.06 18.06 7.23
N SER A 187 -36.05 18.93 7.41
CA SER A 187 -36.26 20.27 7.96
C SER A 187 -37.03 21.16 6.98
N LEU A 188 -36.74 21.07 5.67
CA LEU A 188 -37.53 21.72 4.62
C LEU A 188 -38.96 21.19 4.54
N LEU A 189 -39.16 19.86 4.67
CA LEU A 189 -40.48 19.25 4.67
C LEU A 189 -41.28 19.64 5.92
N ALA A 190 -40.63 19.72 7.08
CA ALA A 190 -41.23 20.16 8.33
C ALA A 190 -41.61 21.65 8.29
N LEU A 191 -40.73 22.51 7.76
CA LEU A 191 -40.99 23.94 7.56
C LEU A 191 -42.10 24.17 6.52
N GLY A 192 -42.09 23.42 5.42
CA GLY A 192 -43.15 23.43 4.41
C GLY A 192 -44.50 22.97 4.99
N GLY A 193 -44.51 21.87 5.73
CA GLY A 193 -45.69 21.33 6.41
C GLY A 193 -46.32 22.32 7.41
N MET A 194 -45.50 23.04 8.17
CA MET A 194 -45.97 24.11 9.07
C MET A 194 -46.58 25.30 8.31
N PHE A 195 -46.04 25.65 7.14
CA PHE A 195 -46.57 26.73 6.31
C PHE A 195 -47.96 26.37 5.73
N PHE A 196 -48.14 25.13 5.28
CA PHE A 196 -49.43 24.63 4.79
C PHE A 196 -50.46 24.44 5.92
N ALA A 197 -50.03 24.01 7.10
CA ALA A 197 -50.90 23.89 8.28
C ALA A 197 -51.47 25.24 8.72
N ARG A 198 -50.67 26.32 8.69
CA ARG A 198 -51.16 27.68 9.00
C ARG A 198 -52.16 28.23 7.99
N LYS A 199 -52.12 27.80 6.73
CA LYS A 199 -53.05 28.25 5.69
C LYS A 199 -54.46 27.65 5.84
N ARG A 200 -54.59 26.48 6.49
CA ARG A 200 -55.89 25.82 6.75
C ARG A 200 -56.65 26.36 7.97
N VAL A 201 -55.98 27.03 8.91
CA VAL A 201 -56.62 27.55 10.14
C VAL A 201 -57.35 28.89 9.91
N LYS A 202 -57.24 29.49 8.72
CA LYS A 202 -57.86 30.78 8.36
C LYS A 202 -58.97 30.69 7.28
N SER A 203 -59.47 29.49 6.96
CA SER A 203 -60.64 29.33 6.07
C SER A 203 -61.89 28.94 6.84
#